data_AF-A0A445ECM6-F1
#
_entry.id   AF-A0A445ECM6-F1
#
_cell.length_a   1.000
_cell.length_b   1.000
_cell.length_c   1.000
_cell.angle_alpha   90.00
_cell.angle_beta   90.00
_cell.angle_gamma   90.00
#
_symmetry.space_group_name_H-M   'P 1'
#
loop_
_entity.id
_entity.type
_entity.pdbx_description
1 polymer ?
#
loop_
_entity_poly.entity_id
_entity_poly.type
_entity_poly.pdbx_seq_one_letter_code
_entity_poly.pdbx_strand_id
1 'polypeptide(L)'
;MRPIMGHTMHYRRMFITLQPGRNARGIITAGHKGGDHKRLYRNIDFRRNEKDIYGRIVTIEYDPNRNAYICLIHFGDGEKRYILHHRGTIIGDTIVSST
;
A
#
# COMPACT_ATOMS: atom_id res chain seq x y z
N MET A 1 3.39 26.18 27.32
CA MET A 1 4.09 24.92 27.01
C MET A 1 3.17 24.08 26.13
N ARG A 2 3.51 23.88 24.85
CA ARG A 2 2.69 23.10 23.90
C ARG A 2 3.07 21.63 24.03
N PRO A 3 2.11 20.68 24.10
CA PRO A 3 2.46 19.27 24.09
C PRO A 3 2.91 18.88 22.69
N ILE A 4 4.11 18.30 22.63
CA ILE A 4 4.65 17.52 21.50
C ILE A 4 3.79 16.26 21.38
N MET A 5 2.64 16.38 20.70
CA MET A 5 1.86 15.22 20.29
C MET A 5 2.67 14.45 19.26
N GLY A 6 3.30 13.36 19.70
CA GLY A 6 3.80 12.33 18.83
C GLY A 6 2.69 11.95 17.85
N HIS A 7 2.97 12.07 16.57
CA HIS A 7 2.10 11.56 15.51
C HIS A 7 1.99 10.04 15.67
N THR A 8 1.04 9.58 16.49
CA THR A 8 0.50 8.23 16.35
C THR A 8 -0.14 8.20 14.97
N MET A 9 0.56 7.63 13.99
CA MET A 9 0.06 7.26 12.67
C MET A 9 -1.18 6.39 12.87
N HIS A 10 -2.34 7.02 13.01
CA HIS A 10 -3.63 6.36 12.93
C HIS A 10 -3.76 5.87 11.48
N TYR A 11 -3.30 4.64 11.22
CA TYR A 11 -3.68 3.91 10.02
C TYR A 11 -5.20 3.74 10.09
N ARG A 12 -5.94 4.68 9.51
CA ARG A 12 -7.37 4.55 9.23
C ARG A 12 -7.49 3.22 8.50
N ARG A 13 -8.07 2.20 9.15
CA ARG A 13 -8.38 0.91 8.51
C ARG A 13 -9.35 1.21 7.38
N MET A 14 -8.81 1.42 6.18
CA MET A 14 -9.60 1.56 4.97
C MET A 14 -10.07 0.16 4.60
N PHE A 15 -11.27 -0.17 5.07
CA PHE A 15 -11.99 -1.31 4.55
C PHE A 15 -12.42 -0.95 3.13
N ILE A 16 -11.98 -1.74 2.15
CA ILE A 16 -12.63 -1.70 0.84
C ILE A 16 -13.96 -2.42 1.00
N THR A 17 -15.05 -1.69 0.76
CA THR A 17 -16.34 -2.30 0.51
C THR A 17 -16.21 -3.19 -0.71
N LEU A 18 -16.65 -4.43 -0.58
CA LEU A 18 -16.78 -5.34 -1.70
C LEU A 18 -17.46 -4.62 -2.87
N GLN A 19 -16.89 -4.71 -4.07
CA GLN A 19 -17.41 -4.08 -5.27
C GLN A 19 -18.35 -5.07 -5.98
N PRO A 20 -19.69 -4.93 -5.87
CA PRO A 20 -20.64 -5.93 -6.38
C PRO A 20 -20.96 -5.76 -7.87
N GLY A 21 -20.05 -5.15 -8.64
CA GLY A 21 -20.24 -4.90 -10.07
C GLY A 21 -21.35 -3.91 -10.44
N ARG A 22 -21.84 -3.13 -9.48
CA ARG A 22 -22.94 -2.16 -9.65
C ARG A 22 -22.45 -0.72 -9.59
N ASN A 23 -23.09 0.15 -10.38
CA ASN A 23 -22.86 1.60 -10.31
C ASN A 23 -23.73 2.28 -9.22
N ALA A 24 -23.59 3.60 -9.07
CA ALA A 24 -24.34 4.38 -8.09
C ALA A 24 -25.88 4.34 -8.26
N ARG A 25 -26.39 3.96 -9.43
CA ARG A 25 -27.83 3.77 -9.70
C ARG A 25 -28.31 2.34 -9.39
N GLY A 26 -27.43 1.47 -8.89
CA GLY A 26 -27.73 0.06 -8.59
C GLY A 26 -27.74 -0.85 -9.82
N ILE A 27 -27.41 -0.33 -11.01
CA ILE A 27 -27.40 -1.09 -12.27
C ILE A 27 -26.11 -1.93 -12.33
N ILE A 28 -26.24 -3.20 -12.70
CA ILE A 28 -25.09 -4.08 -12.96
C ILE A 28 -24.40 -3.59 -14.23
N THR A 29 -23.21 -3.02 -14.08
CA THR A 29 -22.37 -2.58 -15.20
C THR A 29 -21.21 -3.55 -15.46
N ALA A 30 -20.83 -4.34 -14.46
CA ALA A 30 -19.83 -5.38 -14.58
C ALA A 30 -20.39 -6.70 -14.03
N GLY A 31 -20.58 -7.69 -14.92
CA GLY A 31 -20.98 -9.05 -14.53
C GLY A 31 -19.85 -9.82 -13.83
N HIS A 32 -20.18 -11.01 -13.31
CA HIS A 32 -19.23 -11.92 -12.64
C HIS A 32 -18.47 -11.32 -11.45
N LYS A 33 -19.03 -10.29 -10.81
CA LYS A 33 -18.46 -9.63 -9.63
C LYS A 33 -19.47 -9.65 -8.48
N GLY A 34 -19.19 -10.46 -7.46
CA GLY A 34 -20.01 -10.59 -6.25
C GLY A 34 -19.56 -11.79 -5.39
N GLY A 35 -19.77 -11.72 -4.08
CA GLY A 35 -19.50 -12.84 -3.15
C GLY A 35 -18.06 -12.97 -2.62
N ASP A 36 -17.22 -11.96 -2.81
CA ASP A 36 -15.85 -11.94 -2.27
C ASP A 36 -15.74 -11.86 -0.73
N HIS A 37 -14.58 -12.25 -0.19
CA HIS A 37 -14.25 -12.00 1.22
C HIS A 37 -13.86 -10.54 1.47
N LYS A 38 -14.20 -10.01 2.65
CA LYS A 38 -13.82 -8.64 3.05
C LYS A 38 -12.29 -8.51 3.13
N ARG A 39 -11.74 -7.52 2.42
CA ARG A 39 -10.29 -7.27 2.34
C ARG A 39 -9.96 -5.89 2.93
N LEU A 40 -8.82 -5.81 3.60
CA LEU A 40 -8.26 -4.54 4.08
C LEU A 40 -7.41 -3.94 2.97
N TYR A 41 -7.59 -2.63 2.72
CA TYR A 41 -6.74 -1.94 1.76
C TYR A 41 -5.38 -1.62 2.38
N ARG A 42 -4.32 -1.95 1.63
CA ARG A 42 -2.97 -1.50 1.93
C ARG A 42 -2.64 -0.28 1.09
N ASN A 43 -2.33 0.83 1.77
CA ASN A 43 -1.92 2.07 1.13
C ASN A 43 -0.51 1.91 0.55
N ILE A 44 -0.42 1.83 -0.78
CA ILE A 44 0.84 1.78 -1.51
C ILE A 44 1.20 3.18 -1.99
N ASP A 45 2.47 3.53 -1.87
CA ASP A 45 3.06 4.65 -2.59
C ASP A 45 3.36 4.27 -4.06
N PHE A 46 2.38 4.53 -4.94
CA PHE A 46 2.56 4.39 -6.39
C PHE A 46 3.30 5.58 -7.01
N ARG A 47 3.27 6.74 -6.35
CA ARG A 47 3.73 8.00 -6.94
C ARG A 47 5.22 8.22 -6.74
N ARG A 48 5.80 7.65 -5.66
CA ARG A 48 7.24 7.71 -5.33
C ARG A 48 7.79 9.14 -5.41
N ASN A 49 7.07 10.09 -4.80
CA ASN A 49 7.36 11.53 -4.90
C ASN A 49 8.66 11.93 -4.22
N GLU A 50 9.04 11.21 -3.16
CA GLU A 50 10.26 11.50 -2.43
C GLU A 50 11.47 10.97 -3.17
N LYS A 51 12.34 11.90 -3.52
CA LYS A 51 13.52 11.66 -4.34
C LYS A 51 14.75 11.63 -3.45
N ASP A 52 15.73 10.84 -3.86
CA ASP A 52 17.06 10.77 -3.25
C ASP A 52 17.07 10.28 -1.79
N ILE A 53 15.97 9.68 -1.35
CA ILE A 53 15.89 9.00 -0.05
C ILE A 53 16.14 7.52 -0.26
N TYR A 54 17.19 7.01 0.38
CA TYR A 54 17.48 5.59 0.42
C TYR A 54 16.51 4.87 1.35
N GLY A 55 15.92 3.79 0.85
CA GLY A 55 15.05 2.92 1.61
C GLY A 55 15.48 1.47 1.51
N ARG A 56 15.43 0.74 2.63
CA ARG A 56 15.76 -0.69 2.68
C ARG A 56 14.50 -1.54 2.70
N ILE A 57 14.48 -2.59 1.89
CA ILE A 57 13.39 -3.57 1.90
C ILE A 57 13.49 -4.44 3.16
N VAL A 58 12.41 -4.47 3.93
CA VAL A 58 12.35 -5.20 5.20
C VAL A 58 11.56 -6.48 5.07
N THR A 59 10.41 -6.43 4.39
CA THR A 59 9.55 -7.60 4.18
C THR A 59 8.96 -7.59 2.77
N ILE A 60 8.62 -8.78 2.29
CA ILE A 60 7.84 -9.00 1.07
C ILE A 60 6.56 -9.72 1.50
N GLU A 61 5.42 -9.15 1.18
CA GLU A 61 4.11 -9.60 1.68
C GLU A 61 3.13 -9.81 0.53
N TYR A 62 2.28 -10.83 0.67
CA TYR A 62 1.13 -11.02 -0.20
C TYR A 62 0.03 -9.99 0.12
N ASP A 63 -0.51 -9.30 -0.88
CA ASP A 63 -1.65 -8.39 -0.73
C ASP A 63 -2.91 -8.95 -1.40
N PRO A 64 -4.02 -9.12 -0.68
CA PRO A 64 -5.22 -9.74 -1.25
C PRO A 64 -5.95 -8.85 -2.26
N ASN A 65 -5.60 -7.56 -2.41
CA ASN A 65 -6.28 -6.65 -3.34
C ASN A 65 -5.66 -6.65 -4.74
N ARG A 66 -4.57 -7.39 -4.95
CA ARG A 66 -3.83 -7.46 -6.22
C ARG A 66 -3.09 -8.79 -6.36
N ASN A 67 -2.60 -9.08 -7.56
CA ASN A 67 -1.79 -10.29 -7.80
C ASN A 67 -0.33 -10.08 -7.35
N ALA A 68 0.22 -8.88 -7.57
CA ALA A 68 1.60 -8.58 -7.23
C ALA A 68 1.86 -8.55 -5.71
N TYR A 69 3.01 -9.08 -5.30
CA TYR A 69 3.53 -8.90 -3.95
C TYR A 69 3.88 -7.44 -3.70
N ILE A 70 3.88 -7.05 -2.42
CA ILE A 70 4.30 -5.73 -1.99
C ILE A 70 5.54 -5.84 -1.10
N CYS A 71 6.36 -4.80 -1.09
CA CYS A 71 7.49 -4.68 -0.18
C CYS A 71 7.20 -3.61 0.87
N LEU A 72 7.52 -3.90 2.13
CA LEU A 72 7.65 -2.87 3.16
C LEU A 72 9.05 -2.28 3.10
N ILE A 73 9.14 -0.97 2.97
CA ILE A 73 10.40 -0.23 2.97
C ILE A 73 10.50 0.56 4.26
N HIS A 74 11.70 0.58 4.84
CA HIS A 74 12.10 1.58 5.81
C HIS A 74 13.03 2.60 5.15
N PHE A 75 12.61 3.86 5.11
CA PHE A 75 13.40 4.96 4.59
C PHE A 75 14.32 5.53 5.68
N GLY A 76 15.39 6.21 5.26
CA GLY A 76 16.36 6.81 6.17
C GLY A 76 15.81 7.93 7.07
N ASP A 77 14.69 8.54 6.69
CA ASP A 77 13.93 9.52 7.47
C ASP A 77 13.06 8.88 8.59
N GLY A 78 13.02 7.54 8.65
CA GLY A 78 12.22 6.79 9.60
C GLY A 78 10.80 6.47 9.12
N GLU A 79 10.42 6.91 7.92
CA GLU A 79 9.13 6.57 7.34
C GLU A 79 9.07 5.13 6.82
N LYS A 80 7.86 4.56 6.87
CA LYS A 80 7.59 3.21 6.38
C LYS A 80 6.52 3.25 5.31
N ARG A 81 6.82 2.66 4.15
CA ARG A 81 5.89 2.65 3.02
C ARG A 81 5.84 1.31 2.34
N TYR A 82 4.68 1.01 1.77
CA TYR A 82 4.53 -0.13 0.87
C TYR A 82 4.76 0.32 -0.57
N ILE A 83 5.54 -0.47 -1.30
CA ILE A 83 5.67 -0.37 -2.76
C ILE A 83 5.32 -1.71 -3.40
N LEU A 84 5.15 -1.71 -4.72
CA LEU A 84 5.14 -2.96 -5.49
C LEU A 84 6.51 -3.64 -5.43
N HIS A 85 6.49 -4.95 -5.20
CA HIS A 85 7.67 -5.78 -5.30
C HIS A 85 8.13 -5.85 -6.76
N HIS A 86 9.39 -5.50 -7.01
CA HIS A 86 9.96 -5.62 -8.34
C HIS A 86 10.61 -6.99 -8.51
N ARG A 87 10.69 -7.45 -9.76
CA ARG A 87 11.34 -8.73 -10.04
C ARG A 87 12.83 -8.65 -9.65
N GLY A 88 13.31 -9.68 -8.98
CA GLY A 88 14.73 -9.82 -8.65
C GLY A 88 15.21 -9.05 -7.42
N THR A 89 14.34 -8.31 -6.71
CA THR A 89 14.71 -7.83 -5.38
C THR A 89 14.64 -8.94 -4.36
N ILE A 90 15.48 -8.82 -3.34
CA ILE A 90 15.42 -9.62 -2.13
C ILE A 90 15.27 -8.73 -0.89
N ILE A 91 14.96 -9.37 0.24
CA ILE A 91 14.92 -8.69 1.52
C ILE A 91 16.32 -8.16 1.85
N GLY A 92 16.39 -6.91 2.26
CA GLY A 92 17.63 -6.24 2.63
C GLY A 92 18.22 -5.34 1.54
N ASP A 93 17.74 -5.41 0.31
CA ASP A 93 18.16 -4.53 -0.79
C ASP A 93 17.79 -3.07 -0.51
N THR A 94 18.63 -2.18 -1.02
CA THR A 94 18.41 -0.73 -0.94
C THR A 94 17.82 -0.23 -2.26
N ILE A 95 16.76 0.56 -2.15
CA ILE A 95 16.11 1.23 -3.27
C ILE A 95 16.15 2.74 -3.06
N VAL A 96 16.23 3.47 -4.16
CA VAL A 96 16.16 4.93 -4.20
C VAL A 96 15.27 5.33 -5.35
N SER A 97 14.41 6.33 -5.13
CA SER A 97 13.69 6.98 -6.21
C SER A 97 14.55 8.12 -6.71
N SER A 98 14.94 8.10 -7.98
CA SER A 98 15.61 9.21 -8.65
C SER A 98 14.79 9.65 -9.85
N THR A 99 14.99 10.88 -10.32
CA THR A 99 14.32 11.45 -11.50
C THR A 99 15.16 11.27 -12.74
#